data_AF-A0A2S2KSB5-F1
#
_entry.id   AF-A0A2S2KSB5-F1
#
_cell.length_a   1.000
_cell.length_b   1.000
_cell.length_c   1.000
_cell.angle_alpha   90.00
_cell.angle_beta   90.00
_cell.angle_gamma   90.00
#
_symmetry.space_group_name_H-M   'P 1'
#
loop_
_entity.id
_entity.type
_entity.pdbx_description
1 polymer ?
#
loop_
_entity_poly.entity_id
_entity_poly.type
_entity_poly.pdbx_seq_one_letter_code
_entity_poly.pdbx_strand_id
1 'polypeptide(L)'
;MESKQKRKIKRRRIAVIEPRKSILKNEILKTASFSIIAATSVISMSFYFSGFSESTTIRDIGLIFGILVGVIPLTIHQLKEVQRRDSIDRNLPVFLLALLSSVQSGANLIKAIEQAGERNLGALTPELRNLRANISWGTPIEDAFENFAERTGTRVARRVTVLLEMAMKIGGDVSENLEMIQKHVSDMQNIEKSRKSALQPYTYTIYISFAVFLAVAVLLTTSFFTEIEKVQDGLLESGSGTEGLFGSLANMDIAQLESGLFNMAIIEAVFGGLAAGKIGSGSYVAGTKHVVVMIIISVIAFNIV
;
A
#
# COMPACT_ATOMS: atom_id res chain seq x y z
N MET A 1 -40.50 36.48 -0.03
CA MET A 1 -39.17 35.92 -0.38
C MET A 1 -38.42 35.30 0.81
N GLU A 2 -38.84 35.52 2.07
CA GLU A 2 -38.20 34.93 3.27
C GLU A 2 -38.48 33.44 3.54
N SER A 3 -39.50 32.83 2.95
CA SER A 3 -39.86 31.42 3.22
C SER A 3 -38.97 30.41 2.50
N LYS A 4 -38.35 30.77 1.38
CA LYS A 4 -37.40 29.91 0.64
C LYS A 4 -36.00 29.91 1.25
N GLN A 5 -35.62 30.97 1.97
CA GLN A 5 -34.30 31.11 2.60
C GLN A 5 -34.20 30.32 3.91
N LYS A 6 -35.31 30.19 4.65
CA LYS A 6 -35.40 29.32 5.84
C LYS A 6 -35.28 27.82 5.53
N ARG A 7 -35.57 27.39 4.29
CA ARG A 7 -35.44 25.98 3.86
C ARG A 7 -34.00 25.58 3.50
N LYS A 8 -33.14 26.54 3.10
CA LYS A 8 -31.71 26.29 2.81
C LYS A 8 -30.81 26.28 4.06
N ILE A 9 -31.24 26.88 5.16
CA ILE A 9 -30.39 27.06 6.38
C ILE A 9 -30.57 25.93 7.41
N LYS A 10 -31.60 25.07 7.29
CA LYS A 10 -31.88 23.98 8.24
C LYS A 10 -31.25 22.62 7.91
N ARG A 11 -30.33 22.54 6.94
CA ARG A 11 -29.36 21.43 6.85
C ARG A 11 -28.06 21.85 7.56
N ARG A 12 -28.15 22.23 8.84
CA ARG A 12 -27.02 22.02 9.73
C ARG A 12 -26.74 20.53 9.63
N ARG A 13 -25.54 20.15 9.18
CA ARG A 13 -24.98 18.84 9.47
C ARG A 13 -25.25 18.62 10.96
N ILE A 14 -26.24 17.80 11.27
CA ILE A 14 -26.16 17.03 12.48
C ILE A 14 -24.93 16.21 12.18
N ALA A 15 -23.78 16.68 12.67
CA ALA A 15 -22.67 15.80 12.91
C ALA A 15 -23.28 14.79 13.87
N VAL A 16 -23.84 13.71 13.31
CA VAL A 16 -24.01 12.48 14.03
C VAL A 16 -22.60 12.23 14.49
N ILE A 17 -22.33 12.56 15.75
CA ILE A 17 -21.14 12.15 16.45
C ILE A 17 -21.35 10.64 16.48
N GLU A 18 -20.97 9.96 15.40
CA GLU A 18 -20.86 8.52 15.43
C GLU A 18 -20.03 8.23 16.67
N PRO A 19 -20.49 7.38 17.60
CA PRO A 19 -19.66 7.01 18.72
C PRO A 19 -18.37 6.50 18.10
N ARG A 20 -17.25 7.23 18.33
CA ARG A 20 -15.93 6.82 17.86
C ARG A 20 -15.85 5.34 18.14
N LYS A 21 -15.80 4.50 17.08
CA LYS A 21 -15.72 3.05 17.26
C LYS A 21 -14.68 2.82 18.34
N SER A 22 -15.11 2.17 19.43
CA SER A 22 -14.30 1.97 20.62
C SER A 22 -12.90 1.57 20.20
N ILE A 23 -11.91 2.33 20.67
CA ILE A 23 -10.49 2.24 20.29
C ILE A 23 -10.00 0.79 20.47
N LEU A 24 -10.63 0.05 21.38
CA LEU A 24 -10.36 -1.35 21.74
C LEU A 24 -10.99 -2.41 20.80
N LYS A 25 -11.90 -2.04 19.89
CA LYS A 25 -12.59 -2.98 18.97
C LYS A 25 -12.18 -2.85 17.50
N ASN A 26 -11.25 -1.95 17.18
CA ASN A 26 -10.66 -1.91 15.85
C ASN A 26 -9.63 -3.03 15.72
N GLU A 27 -9.91 -4.01 14.85
CA GLU A 27 -8.98 -5.08 14.44
C GLU A 27 -7.60 -4.51 14.04
N ILE A 28 -7.59 -3.34 13.39
CA ILE A 28 -6.38 -2.61 12.99
C ILE A 28 -5.55 -2.18 14.20
N LEU A 29 -6.21 -1.76 15.29
CA LEU A 29 -5.54 -1.25 16.48
C LEU A 29 -5.00 -2.42 17.32
N LYS A 30 -5.74 -3.53 17.40
CA LYS A 30 -5.25 -4.77 18.02
C LYS A 30 -4.05 -5.37 17.29
N THR A 31 -4.12 -5.43 15.95
CA THR A 31 -2.99 -5.90 15.13
C THR A 31 -1.80 -4.95 15.21
N ALA A 32 -2.03 -3.63 15.31
CA ALA A 32 -0.96 -2.67 15.57
C ALA A 32 -0.32 -2.86 16.94
N SER A 33 -1.10 -3.03 18.01
CA SER A 33 -0.58 -3.26 19.36
C SER A 33 0.24 -4.54 19.42
N PHE A 34 -0.27 -5.63 18.83
CA PHE A 34 0.44 -6.92 18.79
C PHE A 34 1.72 -6.83 17.95
N SER A 35 1.70 -6.14 16.81
CA SER A 35 2.90 -5.99 15.97
C SER A 35 3.97 -5.12 16.63
N ILE A 36 3.58 -4.06 17.35
CA ILE A 36 4.51 -3.22 18.11
C ILE A 36 5.16 -4.03 19.24
N ILE A 37 4.37 -4.80 20.00
CA ILE A 37 4.89 -5.65 21.07
C ILE A 37 5.86 -6.69 20.52
N ALA A 38 5.50 -7.38 19.43
CA ALA A 38 6.35 -8.35 18.77
C ALA A 38 7.65 -7.72 18.24
N ALA A 39 7.57 -6.54 17.61
CA ALA A 39 8.74 -5.80 17.14
C ALA A 39 9.67 -5.42 18.29
N THR A 40 9.13 -4.84 19.37
CA THR A 40 9.92 -4.48 20.55
C THR A 40 10.55 -5.70 21.21
N SER A 41 9.84 -6.83 21.28
CA SER A 41 10.37 -8.07 21.82
C SER A 41 11.54 -8.59 21.00
N VAL A 42 11.44 -8.59 19.66
CA VAL A 42 12.52 -9.05 18.77
C VAL A 42 13.73 -8.13 18.84
N ILE A 43 13.51 -6.80 18.90
CA ILE A 43 14.59 -5.82 19.04
C ILE A 43 15.29 -6.00 20.38
N SER A 44 14.56 -6.10 21.50
CA SER A 44 15.14 -6.32 22.82
C SER A 44 15.89 -7.65 22.91
N MET A 45 15.38 -8.70 22.28
CA MET A 45 16.06 -10.00 22.20
C MET A 45 17.38 -9.90 21.43
N SER A 46 17.37 -9.18 20.30
CA SER A 46 18.57 -8.94 19.48
C SER A 46 19.66 -8.21 20.27
N PHE A 47 19.29 -7.16 20.99
CA PHE A 47 20.23 -6.42 21.84
C PHE A 47 20.82 -7.28 22.95
N TYR A 48 20.02 -8.14 23.58
CA TYR A 48 20.49 -9.04 24.62
C TYR A 48 21.46 -10.10 24.07
N PHE A 49 21.14 -10.71 22.94
CA PHE A 49 22.00 -11.70 22.28
C PHE A 49 23.30 -11.10 21.72
N SER A 50 23.25 -9.89 21.15
CA SER A 50 24.45 -9.19 20.70
C SER A 50 25.41 -8.88 21.86
N GLY A 51 24.87 -8.48 23.02
CA GLY A 51 25.68 -8.27 24.23
C GLY A 51 26.35 -9.54 24.78
N PHE A 52 25.82 -10.73 24.45
CA PHE A 52 26.41 -12.01 24.84
C PHE A 52 27.44 -12.53 23.83
N SER A 53 27.25 -12.25 22.53
CA SER A 53 28.09 -12.77 21.44
C SER A 53 29.23 -11.84 21.02
N GLU A 54 29.26 -10.59 21.50
CA GLU A 54 30.13 -9.49 21.03
C GLU A 54 30.11 -9.26 19.50
N SER A 55 29.13 -9.83 18.80
CA SER A 55 28.96 -9.68 17.35
C SER A 55 27.99 -8.54 17.05
N THR A 56 28.46 -7.59 16.23
CA THR A 56 27.68 -6.46 15.73
C THR A 56 26.68 -6.89 14.65
N THR A 57 26.98 -7.94 13.89
CA THR A 57 26.14 -8.47 12.80
C THR A 57 24.80 -9.02 13.31
N ILE A 58 24.80 -9.72 14.45
CA ILE A 58 23.58 -10.25 15.08
C ILE A 58 22.64 -9.12 15.48
N ARG A 59 23.19 -8.01 16.00
CA ARG A 59 22.41 -6.83 16.41
C ARG A 59 21.67 -6.24 15.22
N ASP A 60 22.39 -6.01 14.12
CA ASP A 60 21.89 -5.33 12.94
C ASP A 60 20.82 -6.17 12.23
N ILE A 61 21.05 -7.48 12.08
CA ILE A 61 20.05 -8.43 11.56
C ILE A 61 18.79 -8.43 12.43
N GLY A 62 18.93 -8.55 13.75
CA GLY A 62 17.77 -8.60 14.64
C GLY A 62 16.99 -7.28 14.74
N LEU A 63 17.66 -6.13 14.56
CA LEU A 63 16.99 -4.83 14.42
C LEU A 63 16.09 -4.80 13.18
N ILE A 64 16.60 -5.26 12.04
CA ILE A 64 15.88 -5.29 10.77
C ILE A 64 14.71 -6.26 10.85
N PHE A 65 14.93 -7.47 11.36
CA PHE A 65 13.85 -8.45 11.57
C PHE A 65 12.78 -7.93 12.54
N GLY A 66 13.18 -7.23 13.60
CA GLY A 66 12.23 -6.61 14.52
C GLY A 66 11.34 -5.56 13.86
N ILE A 67 11.91 -4.69 13.03
CA ILE A 67 11.14 -3.72 12.24
C ILE A 67 10.22 -4.44 11.25
N LEU A 68 10.70 -5.49 10.57
CA LEU A 68 9.93 -6.25 9.60
C LEU A 68 8.70 -6.92 10.24
N VAL A 69 8.88 -7.55 11.40
CA VAL A 69 7.81 -8.19 12.19
C VAL A 69 6.77 -7.17 12.65
N GLY A 70 7.18 -5.93 12.94
CA GLY A 70 6.25 -4.84 13.27
C GLY A 70 5.43 -4.36 12.07
N VAL A 71 6.04 -4.29 10.90
CA VAL A 71 5.45 -3.70 9.68
C VAL A 71 4.59 -4.68 8.89
N ILE A 72 4.96 -5.97 8.82
CA ILE A 72 4.23 -6.97 8.00
C ILE A 72 2.75 -7.11 8.39
N PRO A 73 2.37 -7.30 9.67
CA PRO A 73 0.97 -7.52 10.04
C PRO A 73 0.09 -6.31 9.73
N LEU A 74 0.64 -5.10 9.97
CA LEU A 74 -0.01 -3.82 9.68
C LEU A 74 -0.26 -3.65 8.18
N THR A 75 0.73 -4.02 7.37
CA THR A 75 0.66 -3.84 5.93
C THR A 75 -0.30 -4.82 5.28
N ILE A 76 -0.42 -6.07 5.77
CA ILE A 76 -1.43 -7.03 5.27
C ILE A 76 -2.85 -6.47 5.38
N HIS A 77 -3.21 -5.86 6.51
CA HIS A 77 -4.53 -5.24 6.68
C HIS A 77 -4.77 -4.11 5.70
N GLN A 78 -3.79 -3.22 5.55
CA GLN A 78 -3.90 -2.09 4.65
C GLN A 78 -3.93 -2.53 3.17
N LEU A 79 -3.18 -3.57 2.80
CA LEU A 79 -3.22 -4.16 1.46
C LEU A 79 -4.61 -4.71 1.14
N LYS A 80 -5.26 -5.40 2.08
CA LYS A 80 -6.63 -5.90 1.88
C LYS A 80 -7.61 -4.77 1.61
N GLU A 81 -7.51 -3.66 2.34
CA GLU A 81 -8.38 -2.49 2.11
C GLU A 81 -8.09 -1.81 0.77
N VAL A 82 -6.82 -1.68 0.37
CA VAL A 82 -6.44 -1.16 -0.95
C VAL A 82 -7.01 -2.07 -2.06
N GLN A 83 -6.86 -3.38 -1.94
CA GLN A 83 -7.40 -4.34 -2.91
C GLN A 83 -8.94 -4.31 -2.98
N ARG A 84 -9.61 -4.16 -1.84
CA ARG A 84 -11.07 -3.99 -1.77
C ARG A 84 -11.49 -2.73 -2.53
N ARG A 85 -10.86 -1.59 -2.26
CA ARG A 85 -11.12 -0.31 -2.93
C ARG A 85 -10.88 -0.37 -4.43
N ASP A 86 -9.73 -0.92 -4.84
CA ASP A 86 -9.41 -1.14 -6.26
C ASP A 86 -10.45 -2.04 -6.94
N SER A 87 -10.90 -3.09 -6.25
CA SER A 87 -11.94 -3.98 -6.77
C SER A 87 -13.32 -3.30 -6.84
N ILE A 88 -13.64 -2.38 -5.94
CA ILE A 88 -14.87 -1.57 -6.04
C ILE A 88 -14.79 -0.69 -7.29
N ASP A 89 -13.70 0.06 -7.44
CA ASP A 89 -13.52 1.00 -8.55
C ASP A 89 -13.52 0.29 -9.91
N ARG A 90 -12.91 -0.91 -9.99
CA ARG A 90 -12.93 -1.70 -11.23
C ARG A 90 -14.31 -2.19 -11.66
N ASN A 91 -15.23 -2.38 -10.72
CA ASN A 91 -16.57 -2.90 -11.01
C ASN A 91 -17.64 -1.80 -11.18
N LEU A 92 -17.32 -0.54 -10.85
CA LEU A 92 -18.25 0.59 -11.03
C LEU A 92 -18.69 0.79 -12.49
N PRO A 93 -17.81 0.73 -13.51
CA PRO A 93 -18.24 0.79 -14.92
C PRO A 93 -19.23 -0.31 -15.30
N VAL A 94 -19.01 -1.53 -14.79
CA VAL A 94 -19.88 -2.69 -15.06
C VAL A 94 -21.25 -2.51 -14.42
N PHE A 95 -21.29 -1.96 -13.20
CA PHE A 95 -22.53 -1.57 -12.54
C PHE A 95 -23.28 -0.50 -13.34
N LEU A 96 -22.61 0.56 -13.77
CA LEU A 96 -23.21 1.65 -14.56
C LEU A 96 -23.72 1.16 -15.91
N LEU A 97 -23.00 0.25 -16.56
CA LEU A 97 -23.45 -0.38 -17.80
C LEU A 97 -24.74 -1.19 -17.57
N ALA A 98 -24.82 -1.95 -16.47
CA ALA A 98 -26.03 -2.69 -16.11
C ALA A 98 -27.22 -1.76 -15.85
N LEU A 99 -27.01 -0.63 -15.16
CA LEU A 99 -28.03 0.40 -14.98
C LEU A 99 -28.51 0.97 -16.31
N LEU A 100 -27.57 1.38 -17.17
CA LEU A 100 -27.86 1.94 -18.48
C LEU A 100 -28.71 0.98 -19.32
N SER A 101 -28.31 -0.29 -19.42
CA SER A 101 -29.04 -1.30 -20.18
C SER A 101 -30.46 -1.53 -19.65
N SER A 102 -30.65 -1.53 -18.32
CA SER A 102 -31.99 -1.65 -17.71
C SER A 102 -32.86 -0.43 -18.02
N VAL A 103 -32.30 0.79 -17.94
CA VAL A 103 -33.03 2.02 -18.23
C VAL A 103 -33.39 2.13 -19.71
N GLN A 104 -32.47 1.80 -20.62
CA GLN A 104 -32.74 1.72 -22.07
C GLN A 104 -33.81 0.68 -22.42
N SER A 105 -33.99 -0.35 -21.59
CA SER A 105 -35.05 -1.36 -21.72
C SER A 105 -36.40 -0.90 -21.14
N GLY A 106 -36.52 0.37 -20.73
CA GLY A 106 -37.75 0.96 -20.20
C GLY A 106 -37.94 0.80 -18.69
N ALA A 107 -36.96 0.27 -17.95
CA ALA A 107 -37.03 0.28 -16.49
C ALA A 107 -36.81 1.70 -15.96
N ASN A 108 -37.53 2.07 -14.89
CA ASN A 108 -37.15 3.27 -14.15
C ASN A 108 -35.83 3.03 -13.41
N LEU A 109 -35.12 4.11 -13.06
CA LEU A 109 -33.80 4.03 -12.45
C LEU A 109 -33.77 3.26 -11.12
N ILE A 110 -34.81 3.39 -10.30
CA ILE A 110 -34.93 2.66 -9.03
C ILE A 110 -34.93 1.16 -9.29
N LYS A 111 -35.78 0.70 -10.21
CA LYS A 111 -35.85 -0.72 -10.61
C LYS A 111 -34.57 -1.21 -11.30
N ALA A 112 -33.90 -0.34 -12.07
CA ALA A 112 -32.59 -0.64 -12.64
C ALA A 112 -31.54 -0.86 -11.54
N ILE A 113 -31.53 -0.06 -10.48
CA ILE A 113 -30.63 -0.23 -9.31
C ILE A 113 -30.92 -1.55 -8.59
N GLU A 114 -32.19 -1.88 -8.38
CA GLU A 114 -32.58 -3.16 -7.76
C GLU A 114 -32.08 -4.36 -8.55
N GLN A 115 -32.23 -4.34 -9.88
CA GLN A 115 -31.75 -5.40 -10.79
C GLN A 115 -30.22 -5.47 -10.86
N ALA A 116 -29.55 -4.32 -10.97
CA ALA A 116 -28.09 -4.27 -11.05
C ALA A 116 -27.43 -4.75 -9.74
N GLY A 117 -28.09 -4.54 -8.59
CA GLY A 117 -27.63 -5.00 -7.28
C GLY A 117 -27.70 -6.51 -7.05
N GLU A 118 -28.32 -7.29 -7.94
CA GLU A 118 -28.33 -8.76 -7.88
C GLU A 118 -27.11 -9.40 -8.55
N ARG A 119 -26.39 -8.64 -9.38
CA ARG A 119 -25.19 -9.14 -10.06
C ARG A 119 -24.03 -9.30 -9.08
N ASN A 120 -23.25 -10.36 -9.24
CA ASN A 120 -22.01 -10.55 -8.49
C ASN A 120 -20.91 -9.67 -9.08
N LEU A 121 -20.58 -8.59 -8.38
CA LEU A 121 -19.57 -7.58 -8.75
C LEU A 121 -18.40 -7.58 -7.75
N GLY A 122 -18.04 -8.75 -7.22
CA GLY A 122 -16.95 -8.92 -6.28
C GLY A 122 -17.14 -8.07 -5.02
N ALA A 123 -16.13 -7.25 -4.69
CA ALA A 123 -16.14 -6.37 -3.52
C ALA A 123 -17.24 -5.28 -3.54
N LEU A 124 -17.83 -4.99 -4.70
CA LEU A 124 -18.90 -4.00 -4.85
C LEU A 124 -20.29 -4.56 -4.47
N THR A 125 -20.48 -5.88 -4.59
CA THR A 125 -21.73 -6.59 -4.29
C THR A 125 -22.34 -6.26 -2.92
N PRO A 126 -21.62 -6.35 -1.78
CA PRO A 126 -22.21 -6.05 -0.47
C PRO A 126 -22.68 -4.59 -0.35
N GLU A 127 -21.99 -3.66 -1.01
CA GLU A 127 -22.36 -2.24 -0.97
C GLU A 127 -23.58 -1.95 -1.87
N LEU A 128 -23.71 -2.63 -3.01
CA LEU A 128 -24.91 -2.55 -3.85
C LEU A 128 -26.13 -3.18 -3.19
N ARG A 129 -25.96 -4.30 -2.47
CA ARG A 129 -27.04 -4.91 -1.67
C ARG A 129 -27.50 -3.97 -0.56
N ASN A 130 -26.58 -3.24 0.07
CA ASN A 130 -26.94 -2.21 1.05
C ASN A 130 -27.65 -1.01 0.40
N LEU A 131 -27.19 -0.53 -0.76
CA LEU A 131 -27.86 0.51 -1.53
C LEU A 131 -29.30 0.12 -1.88
N ARG A 132 -29.49 -1.10 -2.40
CA ARG A 132 -30.83 -1.67 -2.68
C ARG A 132 -31.69 -1.72 -1.42
N ALA A 133 -31.14 -2.20 -0.30
CA ALA A 133 -31.88 -2.27 0.97
C ALA A 133 -32.36 -0.89 1.42
N ASN A 134 -31.49 0.12 1.39
CA ASN A 134 -31.85 1.50 1.75
C ASN A 134 -33.01 2.03 0.88
N ILE A 135 -32.94 1.81 -0.43
CA ILE A 135 -33.99 2.21 -1.39
C ILE A 135 -35.30 1.46 -1.12
N SER A 136 -35.24 0.14 -0.94
CA SER A 136 -36.42 -0.69 -0.68
C SER A 136 -37.13 -0.35 0.64
N TRP A 137 -36.40 0.20 1.61
CA TRP A 137 -36.94 0.67 2.89
C TRP A 137 -37.40 2.13 2.84
N GLY A 138 -37.42 2.77 1.66
CA GLY A 138 -37.93 4.13 1.49
C GLY A 138 -36.96 5.23 1.94
N THR A 139 -35.67 4.92 2.09
CA THR A 139 -34.65 5.95 2.34
C THR A 139 -34.62 6.91 1.15
N PRO A 140 -34.57 8.25 1.36
CA PRO A 140 -34.40 9.20 0.27
C PRO A 140 -33.20 8.83 -0.60
N ILE A 141 -33.37 8.91 -1.92
CA ILE A 141 -32.39 8.39 -2.87
C ILE A 141 -31.03 9.09 -2.71
N GLU A 142 -31.02 10.38 -2.38
CA GLU A 142 -29.81 11.14 -2.10
C GLU A 142 -29.06 10.58 -0.88
N ASP A 143 -29.79 10.24 0.19
CA ASP A 143 -29.20 9.70 1.42
C ASP A 143 -28.71 8.26 1.20
N ALA A 144 -29.44 7.46 0.41
CA ALA A 144 -29.03 6.11 0.04
C ALA A 144 -27.72 6.12 -0.79
N PHE A 145 -27.59 7.10 -1.68
CA PHE A 145 -26.42 7.32 -2.50
C PHE A 145 -25.22 7.82 -1.69
N GLU A 146 -25.41 8.75 -0.76
CA GLU A 146 -24.34 9.18 0.16
C GLU A 146 -23.85 8.01 1.02
N ASN A 147 -24.76 7.22 1.60
CA ASN A 147 -24.41 6.02 2.37
C ASN A 147 -23.59 5.04 1.53
N PHE A 148 -23.96 4.82 0.26
CA PHE A 148 -23.19 3.99 -0.66
C PHE A 148 -21.78 4.55 -0.92
N ALA A 149 -21.66 5.87 -1.12
CA ALA A 149 -20.36 6.53 -1.33
C ALA A 149 -19.45 6.46 -0.08
N GLU A 150 -20.02 6.62 1.11
CA GLU A 150 -19.28 6.53 2.38
C GLU A 150 -18.80 5.09 2.66
N ARG A 151 -19.65 4.09 2.41
CA ARG A 151 -19.32 2.68 2.65
C ARG A 151 -18.30 2.12 1.67
N THR A 152 -18.40 2.51 0.40
CA THR A 152 -17.41 2.16 -0.63
C THR A 152 -16.06 2.82 -0.34
N GLY A 153 -16.08 4.08 0.13
CA GLY A 153 -14.89 4.78 0.61
C GLY A 153 -13.86 5.11 -0.49
N THR A 154 -14.28 5.09 -1.75
CA THR A 154 -13.42 5.42 -2.90
C THR A 154 -13.81 6.76 -3.52
N ARG A 155 -12.83 7.46 -4.12
CA ARG A 155 -13.09 8.74 -4.77
C ARG A 155 -13.95 8.57 -6.03
N VAL A 156 -13.79 7.45 -6.74
CA VAL A 156 -14.56 7.14 -7.95
C VAL A 156 -16.02 6.89 -7.59
N ALA A 157 -16.30 6.06 -6.58
CA ALA A 157 -17.67 5.81 -6.13
C ALA A 157 -18.37 7.12 -5.73
N ARG A 158 -17.73 7.98 -4.94
CA ARG A 158 -18.28 9.29 -4.57
C ARG A 158 -18.60 10.18 -5.78
N ARG A 159 -17.72 10.22 -6.79
CA ARG A 159 -17.97 10.96 -8.04
C ARG A 159 -19.16 10.38 -8.79
N VAL A 160 -19.23 9.06 -8.93
CA VAL A 160 -20.34 8.34 -9.58
C VAL A 160 -21.66 8.65 -8.89
N THR A 161 -21.69 8.57 -7.57
CA THR A 161 -22.87 8.91 -6.75
C THR A 161 -23.39 10.31 -7.04
N VAL A 162 -22.51 11.32 -7.04
CA VAL A 162 -22.88 12.72 -7.34
C VAL A 162 -23.41 12.87 -8.77
N LEU A 163 -22.79 12.19 -9.74
CA LEU A 163 -23.25 12.19 -11.13
C LEU A 163 -24.63 11.56 -11.28
N LEU A 164 -24.89 10.42 -10.61
CA LEU A 164 -26.19 9.76 -10.60
C LEU A 164 -27.27 10.63 -9.93
N GLU A 165 -26.93 11.30 -8.83
CA GLU A 165 -27.83 12.26 -8.15
C GLU A 165 -28.22 13.42 -9.07
N MET A 166 -27.24 13.98 -9.80
CA MET A 166 -27.50 15.04 -10.77
C MET A 166 -28.36 14.55 -11.93
N ALA A 167 -28.09 13.36 -12.47
CA ALA A 167 -28.89 12.76 -13.54
C ALA A 167 -30.36 12.58 -13.15
N MET A 168 -30.64 12.26 -11.88
CA MET A 168 -32.01 12.19 -11.36
C MET A 168 -32.66 13.54 -11.13
N LYS A 169 -31.91 14.53 -10.62
CA LYS A 169 -32.46 15.85 -10.25
C LYS A 169 -32.75 16.74 -11.45
N ILE A 170 -31.89 16.70 -12.46
CA ILE A 170 -31.99 17.58 -13.63
C ILE A 170 -33.17 17.13 -14.51
N GLY A 171 -33.53 15.85 -14.49
CA GLY A 171 -34.53 15.28 -15.39
C GLY A 171 -34.07 15.34 -16.85
N GLY A 172 -34.87 14.80 -17.77
CA GLY A 172 -34.51 14.67 -19.19
C GLY A 172 -34.25 13.22 -19.59
N ASP A 173 -33.44 13.01 -20.63
CA ASP A 173 -33.07 11.66 -21.05
C ASP A 173 -32.08 11.05 -20.05
N VAL A 174 -32.63 10.29 -19.10
CA VAL A 174 -31.85 9.56 -18.08
C VAL A 174 -30.88 8.59 -18.75
N SER A 175 -31.23 8.03 -19.91
CA SER A 175 -30.37 7.10 -20.64
C SER A 175 -29.13 7.81 -21.18
N GLU A 176 -29.30 8.97 -21.82
CA GLU A 176 -28.19 9.78 -22.34
C GLU A 176 -27.23 10.22 -21.21
N ASN A 177 -27.80 10.69 -20.08
CA ASN A 177 -27.00 11.07 -18.92
C ASN A 177 -26.25 9.87 -18.33
N LEU A 178 -26.89 8.71 -18.19
CA LEU A 178 -26.24 7.49 -17.69
C LEU A 178 -25.15 6.99 -18.64
N GLU A 179 -25.36 7.10 -19.95
CA GLU A 179 -24.36 6.76 -20.97
C GLU A 179 -23.13 7.64 -20.85
N MET A 180 -23.32 8.96 -20.69
CA MET A 180 -22.22 9.89 -20.46
C MET A 180 -21.44 9.54 -19.19
N ILE A 181 -22.13 9.20 -18.10
CA ILE A 181 -21.49 8.80 -16.83
C ILE A 181 -20.73 7.49 -17.00
N GLN A 182 -21.35 6.48 -17.62
CA GLN A 182 -20.73 5.17 -17.85
C GLN A 182 -19.46 5.31 -18.70
N LYS A 183 -19.51 6.12 -19.77
CA LYS A 183 -18.36 6.42 -20.61
C LYS A 183 -17.26 7.12 -19.83
N HIS A 184 -17.60 8.18 -19.07
CA HIS A 184 -16.64 8.93 -18.27
C HIS A 184 -15.90 8.04 -17.25
N VAL A 185 -16.62 7.16 -16.57
CA VAL A 185 -16.04 6.28 -15.54
C VAL A 185 -15.20 5.17 -16.18
N SER A 186 -15.62 4.67 -17.35
CA SER A 186 -14.83 3.71 -18.15
C SER A 186 -13.54 4.34 -18.67
N ASP A 187 -13.59 5.57 -19.18
CA ASP A 187 -12.43 6.32 -19.65
C ASP A 187 -11.45 6.58 -18.50
N MET A 188 -11.95 6.94 -17.31
CA MET A 188 -11.11 7.10 -16.13
C MET A 188 -10.44 5.79 -15.70
N GLN A 189 -11.15 4.66 -15.78
CA GLN A 189 -10.55 3.34 -15.52
C GLN A 189 -9.47 2.99 -16.55
N ASN A 190 -9.72 3.28 -17.83
CA ASN A 190 -8.76 3.05 -18.90
C ASN A 190 -7.51 3.92 -18.73
N ILE A 191 -7.66 5.18 -18.32
CA ILE A 191 -6.53 6.07 -18.00
C ILE A 191 -5.68 5.49 -16.88
N GLU A 192 -6.29 5.00 -15.79
CA GLU A 192 -5.52 4.41 -14.68
C GLU A 192 -4.81 3.11 -15.10
N LYS A 193 -5.48 2.28 -15.92
CA LYS A 193 -4.87 1.07 -16.49
C LYS A 193 -3.67 1.40 -17.37
N SER A 194 -3.81 2.40 -18.26
CA SER A 194 -2.73 2.88 -19.12
C SER A 194 -1.58 3.47 -18.31
N ARG A 195 -1.88 4.27 -17.28
CA ARG A 195 -0.88 4.81 -16.34
C ARG A 195 -0.09 3.69 -15.66
N LYS A 196 -0.78 2.67 -15.14
CA LYS A 196 -0.14 1.52 -14.49
C LYS A 196 0.76 0.74 -15.46
N SER A 197 0.30 0.53 -16.69
CA SER A 197 1.08 -0.15 -17.73
C SER A 197 2.32 0.67 -18.14
N ALA A 198 2.18 1.99 -18.29
CA ALA A 198 3.28 2.87 -18.66
C ALA A 198 4.34 2.99 -17.56
N LEU A 199 3.95 2.83 -16.28
CA LEU A 199 4.86 2.89 -15.14
C LEU A 199 5.50 1.55 -14.76
N GLN A 200 5.05 0.45 -15.35
CA GLN A 200 5.56 -0.89 -15.07
C GLN A 200 7.07 -1.03 -15.36
N PRO A 201 7.63 -0.52 -16.47
CA PRO A 201 9.07 -0.61 -16.74
C PRO A 201 9.94 0.05 -15.67
N TYR A 202 9.52 1.20 -15.13
CA TYR A 202 10.26 1.89 -14.06
C TYR A 202 10.28 1.08 -12.76
N THR A 203 9.24 0.28 -12.50
CA THR A 203 9.24 -0.66 -11.37
C THR A 203 10.33 -1.71 -11.57
N TYR A 204 10.52 -2.23 -12.79
CA TYR A 204 11.60 -3.17 -13.10
C TYR A 204 12.99 -2.54 -13.03
N THR A 205 13.14 -1.29 -13.47
CA THR A 205 14.41 -0.57 -13.34
C THR A 205 14.89 -0.52 -11.89
N ILE A 206 14.00 -0.28 -10.93
CA ILE A 206 14.34 -0.29 -9.49
C ILE A 206 14.84 -1.66 -9.04
N TYR A 207 14.21 -2.74 -9.49
CA TYR A 207 14.67 -4.11 -9.19
C TYR A 207 16.04 -4.42 -9.78
N ILE A 208 16.30 -3.97 -11.01
CA ILE A 208 17.59 -4.16 -11.67
C ILE A 208 18.68 -3.37 -10.94
N SER A 209 18.43 -2.10 -10.59
CA SER A 209 19.38 -1.28 -9.84
C SER A 209 19.75 -1.91 -8.50
N PHE A 210 18.75 -2.40 -7.75
CA PHE A 210 18.97 -3.10 -6.50
C PHE A 210 19.78 -4.40 -6.67
N ALA A 211 19.50 -5.17 -7.72
CA ALA A 211 20.25 -6.40 -8.01
C ALA A 211 21.72 -6.09 -8.38
N VAL A 212 21.96 -5.02 -9.15
CA VAL A 212 23.32 -4.57 -9.48
C VAL A 212 24.06 -4.11 -8.24
N PHE A 213 23.41 -3.33 -7.36
CA PHE A 213 24.02 -2.94 -6.09
C PHE A 213 24.42 -4.16 -5.26
N LEU A 214 23.51 -5.13 -5.09
CA LEU A 214 23.81 -6.36 -4.36
C LEU A 214 24.96 -7.15 -5.00
N ALA A 215 24.98 -7.27 -6.33
CA ALA A 215 26.07 -7.96 -7.02
C ALA A 215 27.42 -7.29 -6.78
N VAL A 216 27.48 -5.96 -6.81
CA VAL A 216 28.70 -5.20 -6.51
C VAL A 216 29.09 -5.35 -5.05
N ALA A 217 28.14 -5.29 -4.11
CA ALA A 217 28.41 -5.44 -2.68
C ALA A 217 28.96 -6.85 -2.34
N VAL A 218 28.36 -7.90 -2.93
CA VAL A 218 28.86 -9.27 -2.82
C VAL A 218 30.26 -9.39 -3.39
N LEU A 219 30.51 -8.86 -4.60
CA LEU A 219 31.83 -8.89 -5.23
C LEU A 219 32.88 -8.17 -4.38
N LEU A 220 32.55 -7.01 -3.82
CA LEU A 220 33.45 -6.27 -2.94
C LEU A 220 33.82 -7.09 -1.71
N THR A 221 32.84 -7.77 -1.12
CA THR A 221 33.05 -8.60 0.07
C THR A 221 33.90 -9.83 -0.26
N THR A 222 33.52 -10.63 -1.27
CA THR A 222 34.24 -11.88 -1.59
C THR A 222 35.63 -11.66 -2.18
N SER A 223 35.80 -10.62 -2.99
CA SER A 223 37.00 -10.45 -3.82
C SER A 223 37.91 -9.33 -3.34
N PHE A 224 37.36 -8.23 -2.83
CA PHE A 224 38.16 -7.07 -2.43
C PHE A 224 38.53 -7.15 -0.95
N PHE A 225 37.57 -7.40 -0.06
CA PHE A 225 37.80 -7.45 1.38
C PHE A 225 38.65 -8.65 1.80
N THR A 226 38.40 -9.83 1.22
CA THR A 226 39.26 -11.02 1.42
C THR A 226 40.72 -10.78 1.02
N GLU A 227 40.98 -9.98 -0.02
CA GLU A 227 42.36 -9.66 -0.42
C GLU A 227 43.02 -8.64 0.51
N ILE A 228 42.23 -7.69 1.05
CA ILE A 228 42.70 -6.77 2.10
C ILE A 228 43.07 -7.55 3.37
N GLU A 229 42.27 -8.55 3.76
CA GLU A 229 42.52 -9.41 4.92
C GLU A 229 43.84 -10.18 4.77
N LYS A 230 44.07 -10.81 3.60
CA LYS A 230 45.35 -11.50 3.32
C LYS A 230 46.56 -10.57 3.39
N VAL A 231 46.42 -9.34 2.90
CA VAL A 231 47.48 -8.33 2.97
C VAL A 231 47.70 -7.88 4.41
N GLN A 232 46.63 -7.70 5.19
CA GLN A 232 46.69 -7.37 6.62
C GLN A 232 47.45 -8.47 7.39
N ASP A 233 47.12 -9.75 7.17
CA ASP A 233 47.82 -10.88 7.79
C ASP A 233 49.32 -10.88 7.46
N GLY A 234 49.70 -10.69 6.19
CA GLY A 234 51.11 -10.64 5.79
C GLY A 234 51.89 -9.43 6.36
N LEU A 235 51.22 -8.29 6.57
CA LEU A 235 51.82 -7.11 7.21
C LEU A 235 52.00 -7.29 8.73
N LEU A 236 51.07 -7.98 9.37
CA LEU A 236 51.15 -8.31 10.79
C LEU A 236 52.26 -9.35 11.06
N GLU A 237 52.41 -10.35 10.20
CA GLU A 237 53.48 -11.36 10.31
C GLU A 237 54.89 -10.80 10.07
N SER A 238 55.03 -9.82 9.17
CA SER A 238 56.32 -9.22 8.84
C SER A 238 56.81 -8.20 9.87
N GLY A 239 55.97 -7.79 10.83
CA GLY A 239 56.31 -6.81 11.87
C GLY A 239 56.64 -5.41 11.31
N SER A 240 56.53 -5.21 10.00
CA SER A 240 56.87 -3.98 9.30
C SER A 240 55.61 -3.25 8.88
N GLY A 241 55.03 -2.43 9.77
CA GLY A 241 53.83 -1.70 9.38
C GLY A 241 53.10 -0.90 10.44
N THR A 242 53.70 -0.51 11.56
CA THR A 242 52.95 0.20 12.62
C THR A 242 52.79 1.70 12.39
N GLU A 243 53.44 2.29 11.37
CA GLU A 243 53.36 3.72 11.06
C GLU A 243 53.00 4.00 9.58
N GLY A 244 52.14 4.99 9.37
CA GLY A 244 51.71 5.44 8.03
C GLY A 244 50.54 4.65 7.44
N LEU A 245 50.41 4.68 6.11
CA LEU A 245 49.31 4.08 5.36
C LEU A 245 49.15 2.56 5.64
N PHE A 246 50.26 1.85 5.78
CA PHE A 246 50.28 0.41 6.09
C PHE A 246 49.76 0.10 7.50
N GLY A 247 50.00 0.99 8.48
CA GLY A 247 49.44 0.86 9.83
C GLY A 247 47.94 1.13 9.88
N SER A 248 47.44 2.02 9.04
CA SER A 248 45.99 2.23 8.89
C SER A 248 45.29 1.03 8.23
N LEU A 249 45.95 0.35 7.30
CA LEU A 249 45.43 -0.86 6.67
C LEU A 249 45.47 -2.05 7.64
N ALA A 250 46.55 -2.18 8.41
CA ALA A 250 46.71 -3.26 9.39
C ALA A 250 45.74 -3.17 10.57
N ASN A 251 45.18 -1.99 10.85
CA ASN A 251 44.17 -1.78 11.91
C ASN A 251 42.76 -1.57 11.35
N MET A 252 42.55 -1.80 10.05
CA MET A 252 41.22 -1.67 9.44
C MET A 252 40.31 -2.81 9.91
N ASP A 253 39.12 -2.46 10.39
CA ASP A 253 38.09 -3.42 10.75
C ASP A 253 37.23 -3.75 9.53
N ILE A 254 37.56 -4.87 8.88
CA ILE A 254 36.87 -5.36 7.68
C ILE A 254 35.41 -5.72 8.00
N ALA A 255 35.13 -6.24 9.20
CA ALA A 255 33.78 -6.61 9.62
C ALA A 255 32.86 -5.38 9.76
N GLN A 256 33.40 -4.21 10.11
CA GLN A 256 32.65 -2.95 10.09
C GLN A 256 32.31 -2.50 8.66
N LEU A 257 33.18 -2.71 7.68
CA LEU A 257 32.91 -2.38 6.27
C LEU A 257 31.82 -3.30 5.69
N GLU A 258 31.88 -4.60 5.98
CA GLU A 258 30.86 -5.57 5.58
C GLU A 258 29.50 -5.24 6.19
N SER A 259 29.47 -4.97 7.50
CA SER A 259 28.25 -4.54 8.20
C SER A 259 27.71 -3.22 7.62
N GLY A 260 28.60 -2.31 7.23
CA GLY A 260 28.24 -1.07 6.53
C GLY A 260 27.57 -1.31 5.18
N LEU A 261 28.13 -2.20 4.34
CA LEU A 261 27.54 -2.58 3.05
C LEU A 261 26.18 -3.26 3.21
N PHE A 262 26.05 -4.15 4.20
CA PHE A 262 24.77 -4.77 4.52
C PHE A 262 23.71 -3.73 4.93
N ASN A 263 24.06 -2.80 5.80
CA ASN A 263 23.16 -1.73 6.22
C ASN A 263 22.73 -0.83 5.05
N MET A 264 23.63 -0.52 4.12
CA MET A 264 23.29 0.20 2.89
C MET A 264 22.32 -0.60 2.00
N ALA A 265 22.55 -1.90 1.82
CA ALA A 265 21.67 -2.78 1.05
C ALA A 265 20.24 -2.78 1.59
N ILE A 266 20.10 -2.77 2.90
CA ILE A 266 18.79 -2.78 3.57
C ILE A 266 18.10 -1.42 3.42
N ILE A 267 18.84 -0.32 3.57
CA ILE A 267 18.31 1.02 3.31
C ILE A 267 17.78 1.10 1.86
N GLU A 268 18.56 0.61 0.89
CA GLU A 268 18.14 0.56 -0.51
C GLU A 268 16.90 -0.34 -0.72
N ALA A 269 16.85 -1.51 -0.08
CA ALA A 269 15.69 -2.41 -0.15
C ALA A 269 14.40 -1.73 0.36
N VAL A 270 14.50 -0.95 1.45
CA VAL A 270 13.36 -0.22 2.01
C VAL A 270 12.91 0.91 1.08
N PHE A 271 13.81 1.81 0.70
CA PHE A 271 13.43 2.96 -0.13
C PHE A 271 13.09 2.55 -1.57
N GLY A 272 13.86 1.64 -2.16
CA GLY A 272 13.61 1.04 -3.46
C GLY A 272 12.28 0.29 -3.50
N GLY A 273 11.99 -0.56 -2.51
CA GLY A 273 10.72 -1.27 -2.42
C GLY A 273 9.50 -0.35 -2.29
N LEU A 274 9.59 0.70 -1.47
CA LEU A 274 8.54 1.71 -1.34
C LEU A 274 8.36 2.51 -2.63
N ALA A 275 9.44 2.89 -3.31
CA ALA A 275 9.42 3.57 -4.59
C ALA A 275 8.77 2.70 -5.68
N ALA A 276 9.16 1.42 -5.77
CA ALA A 276 8.59 0.43 -6.68
C ALA A 276 7.07 0.30 -6.48
N GLY A 277 6.61 0.25 -5.22
CA GLY A 277 5.18 0.25 -4.91
C GLY A 277 4.46 1.52 -5.35
N LYS A 278 5.02 2.69 -5.03
CA LYS A 278 4.39 3.97 -5.34
C LYS A 278 4.27 4.20 -6.85
N ILE A 279 5.29 3.81 -7.60
CA ILE A 279 5.35 3.93 -9.06
C ILE A 279 4.43 2.89 -9.72
N GLY A 280 4.55 1.61 -9.37
CA GLY A 280 3.82 0.53 -10.04
C GLY A 280 2.36 0.39 -9.62
N SER A 281 2.00 0.75 -8.38
CA SER A 281 0.64 0.55 -7.84
C SER A 281 -0.02 1.82 -7.30
N GLY A 282 0.66 2.96 -7.32
CA GLY A 282 0.10 4.24 -6.87
C GLY A 282 0.04 4.45 -5.35
N SER A 283 0.35 3.42 -4.56
CA SER A 283 0.29 3.44 -3.10
C SER A 283 1.59 2.93 -2.46
N TYR A 284 2.07 3.64 -1.42
CA TYR A 284 3.22 3.20 -0.62
C TYR A 284 2.93 1.91 0.14
N VAL A 285 1.67 1.72 0.56
CA VAL A 285 1.22 0.52 1.27
C VAL A 285 1.47 -0.72 0.43
N ALA A 286 1.18 -0.67 -0.87
CA ALA A 286 1.43 -1.77 -1.78
C ALA A 286 2.92 -1.97 -2.11
N GLY A 287 3.79 -1.02 -1.74
CA GLY A 287 5.25 -1.14 -1.81
C GLY A 287 5.88 -2.03 -0.75
N THR A 288 5.16 -2.27 0.33
CA THR A 288 5.67 -3.07 1.46
C THR A 288 5.98 -4.50 1.06
N LYS A 289 5.24 -5.09 0.11
CA LYS A 289 5.58 -6.40 -0.47
C LYS A 289 6.93 -6.39 -1.19
N HIS A 290 7.27 -5.29 -1.87
CA HIS A 290 8.53 -5.13 -2.58
C HIS A 290 9.69 -4.98 -1.58
N VAL A 291 9.48 -4.19 -0.51
CA VAL A 291 10.42 -4.06 0.61
C VAL A 291 10.74 -5.41 1.24
N VAL A 292 9.72 -6.19 1.60
CA VAL A 292 9.90 -7.51 2.22
C VAL A 292 10.70 -8.44 1.32
N VAL A 293 10.36 -8.50 0.03
CA VAL A 293 11.09 -9.34 -0.93
C VAL A 293 12.54 -8.88 -1.07
N MET A 294 12.80 -7.58 -1.19
CA MET A 294 14.16 -7.05 -1.32
C MET A 294 15.01 -7.30 -0.07
N ILE A 295 14.45 -7.08 1.12
CA ILE A 295 15.15 -7.36 2.39
C ILE A 295 15.52 -8.84 2.50
N ILE A 296 14.60 -9.75 2.17
CA ILE A 296 14.88 -11.20 2.19
C ILE A 296 16.04 -11.52 1.23
N ILE A 297 16.04 -10.95 0.03
CA ILE A 297 17.12 -11.14 -0.94
C ILE A 297 18.44 -10.59 -0.41
N SER A 298 18.47 -9.40 0.21
CA SER A 298 19.68 -8.84 0.83
C SER A 298 20.24 -9.74 1.93
N VAL A 299 19.38 -10.21 2.83
CA VAL A 299 19.80 -11.10 3.94
C VAL A 299 20.37 -12.40 3.41
N ILE A 300 19.75 -12.99 2.39
CA ILE A 300 20.26 -14.22 1.76
C ILE A 300 21.60 -13.95 1.07
N ALA A 301 21.72 -12.85 0.31
CA ALA A 301 22.94 -12.53 -0.43
C ALA A 301 24.16 -12.36 0.49
N PHE A 302 24.00 -11.62 1.60
CA PHE A 302 25.08 -11.39 2.57
C PHE A 302 25.33 -12.57 3.52
N ASN A 303 24.44 -13.57 3.57
CA ASN A 303 24.67 -14.78 4.36
C ASN A 303 25.40 -15.89 3.58
N ILE A 304 25.35 -15.82 2.24
CA ILE A 304 26.05 -16.77 1.34
C ILE A 304 27.52 -16.41 1.16
N VAL A 305 27.85 -15.12 1.30
CA VAL A 305 29.22 -14.59 1.27
C VAL A 305 29.90 -14.80 2.61
#